data_AF-A0A1A9NJA8-F1
#
_entry.id   AF-A0A1A9NJA8-F1
#
_cell.length_a   1.000
_cell.length_b   1.000
_cell.length_c   1.000
_cell.angle_alpha   90.00
_cell.angle_beta   90.00
_cell.angle_gamma   90.00
#
_symmetry.space_group_name_H-M   'P 1'
#
loop_
_entity.id
_entity.type
_entity.pdbx_description
1 polymer ?
#
loop_
_entity_poly.entity_id
_entity_poly.type
_entity_poly.pdbx_seq_one_letter_code
_entity_poly.pdbx_strand_id
1 'polypeptide(L)'
;MKKFSLAHVFPFCVALALPAAEAHAGDRMDLTDLTQGDPFFYTSDQNIKADDKQKELLGIGRPNKTHSQIPHLPFYIGYMNTNSTYRFVTVAEQVFTMIGEGKHGLWRVQENGTVREYLKKGATGLSENADLLAKENQDLITQNYSSFLPQESWSGYKYPDEKLSKDGKLNYIDLPINHPKYQQKYAGHAPIDLANWYCTMSENDYPYAQQAMNFAFNQPGANQIGPLGKRAGLDVKENYTKVLRLNPLPDARSWVNVGQKGKDNLHVKWEAVDASKTNVEYYLVERPFFNKPYLFVTAVYDNKDNTDHRYVRPEGAYYDSIKNKKLKTKVTSQPRFHLENGKLGKAVGLPIYGVHHPNRAVFGGGGACPLKGGDWGRYPQTTGGSGWPTQYEEVTPLCDSVLVDIKFFSNLDGRDWNDATKYLANAGVGTKTVTYKMQPGNYGVFTDPYNTKRGVKNADSQEVPGELTVTYPSVNPPASYVKPPKLELTDRMVPSEATTCRPVHQASFEKELVK
;
A
#
# COMPACT_ATOMS: atom_id res chain seq x y z
N MET A 1 66.78 -11.15 56.80
CA MET A 1 66.11 -10.68 58.03
C MET A 1 64.90 -9.87 57.58
N LYS A 2 63.64 -10.31 57.79
CA LYS A 2 62.78 -9.96 58.95
C LYS A 2 62.95 -8.47 59.33
N LYS A 3 61.94 -7.58 59.40
CA LYS A 3 60.48 -7.72 59.47
C LYS A 3 59.86 -6.31 59.62
N PHE A 4 58.54 -6.17 59.38
CA PHE A 4 57.56 -5.16 59.89
C PHE A 4 57.68 -3.66 59.48
N SER A 5 56.64 -2.84 59.28
CA SER A 5 55.17 -3.00 59.08
C SER A 5 54.40 -1.66 59.14
N LEU A 6 53.24 -1.61 58.44
CA LEU A 6 51.99 -0.82 58.64
C LEU A 6 52.10 0.73 58.72
N ALA A 7 51.20 1.57 58.18
CA ALA A 7 49.76 1.41 57.94
C ALA A 7 49.23 2.37 56.84
N HIS A 8 48.20 1.91 56.12
CA HIS A 8 46.98 2.58 55.62
C HIS A 8 47.00 4.05 55.20
N VAL A 9 46.60 4.33 53.94
CA VAL A 9 45.29 4.91 53.57
C VAL A 9 45.09 4.79 52.04
N PHE A 10 43.94 4.23 51.64
CA PHE A 10 43.38 4.20 50.26
C PHE A 10 42.99 5.62 49.80
N PRO A 11 43.06 5.98 48.50
CA PRO A 11 41.90 5.68 47.65
C PRO A 11 42.20 5.39 46.16
N PHE A 12 41.26 4.64 45.57
CA PHE A 12 40.79 4.72 44.18
C PHE A 12 41.80 4.90 43.04
N CYS A 13 42.00 3.81 42.29
CA CYS A 13 41.88 3.76 40.82
C CYS A 13 42.18 2.34 40.34
N VAL A 14 41.24 1.41 40.54
CA VAL A 14 41.20 0.20 39.70
C VAL A 14 40.48 0.63 38.43
N ALA A 15 41.24 0.88 37.37
CA ALA A 15 40.73 0.88 36.03
C ALA A 15 40.12 -0.50 35.78
N LEU A 16 38.80 -0.59 35.95
CA LEU A 16 38.00 -1.71 35.50
C LEU A 16 38.20 -1.81 33.99
N ALA A 17 39.04 -2.77 33.60
CA ALA A 17 38.91 -3.45 32.32
C ALA A 17 37.53 -4.13 32.29
N LEU A 18 36.51 -3.34 31.95
CA LEU A 18 35.28 -3.86 31.39
C LEU A 18 35.58 -4.10 29.90
N PRO A 19 35.35 -5.30 29.36
CA PRO A 19 35.34 -5.47 27.93
C PRO A 19 34.30 -4.50 27.38
N ALA A 20 34.74 -3.62 26.47
CA ALA A 20 33.82 -2.89 25.61
C ALA A 20 32.86 -3.93 25.07
N ALA A 21 31.58 -3.72 25.35
CA ALA A 21 30.51 -4.52 24.80
C ALA A 21 30.73 -4.63 23.29
N GLU A 22 31.11 -5.82 22.82
CA GLU A 22 30.72 -6.30 21.51
C GLU A 22 29.19 -6.38 21.53
N ALA A 23 28.55 -5.22 21.36
CA ALA A 23 27.11 -5.12 21.22
C ALA A 23 26.75 -5.69 19.84
N HIS A 24 26.39 -6.97 19.82
CA HIS A 24 25.43 -7.59 18.91
C HIS A 24 25.59 -7.22 17.42
N ALA A 25 26.71 -7.61 16.81
CA ALA A 25 26.83 -7.73 15.35
C ALA A 25 26.40 -9.11 14.81
N GLY A 26 25.55 -9.84 15.55
CA GLY A 26 25.23 -11.24 15.27
C GLY A 26 23.76 -11.66 15.36
N ASP A 27 22.87 -10.81 15.89
CA ASP A 27 21.43 -11.11 15.82
C ASP A 27 20.92 -10.72 14.44
N ARG A 28 20.44 -11.70 13.68
CA ARG A 28 19.74 -11.50 12.40
C ARG A 28 18.59 -10.53 12.64
N MET A 29 18.81 -9.24 12.41
CA MET A 29 17.76 -8.24 12.46
C MET A 29 16.67 -8.65 11.48
N ASP A 30 15.51 -9.05 12.01
CA ASP A 30 14.35 -9.46 11.24
C ASP A 30 13.87 -8.26 10.42
N LEU A 31 14.13 -8.34 9.11
CA LEU A 31 13.79 -7.28 8.17
C LEU A 31 12.30 -7.23 7.86
N THR A 32 11.54 -8.25 8.27
CA THR A 32 10.09 -8.31 8.10
C THR A 32 9.33 -7.69 9.27
N ASP A 33 10.01 -7.47 10.41
CA ASP A 33 9.46 -6.89 11.64
C ASP A 33 10.44 -5.90 12.27
N LEU A 34 10.32 -4.63 11.87
CA LEU A 34 11.12 -3.53 12.44
C LEU A 34 10.66 -3.12 13.86
N THR A 35 9.58 -3.70 14.38
CA THR A 35 9.11 -3.53 15.75
C THR A 35 9.67 -4.60 16.71
N GLN A 36 10.49 -5.52 16.19
CA GLN A 36 11.10 -6.63 16.94
C GLN A 36 10.05 -7.49 17.66
N GLY A 37 8.87 -7.67 17.07
CA GLY A 37 7.79 -8.47 17.61
C GLY A 37 6.88 -7.74 18.60
N ASP A 38 7.18 -6.48 18.97
CA ASP A 38 6.37 -5.70 19.90
C ASP A 38 5.79 -4.42 19.26
N PRO A 39 4.63 -4.51 18.59
CA PRO A 39 3.96 -3.34 18.02
C PRO A 39 3.34 -2.42 19.08
N PHE A 40 3.47 -2.75 20.37
CA PHE A 40 2.98 -1.94 21.48
C PHE A 40 4.13 -1.30 22.27
N PHE A 41 5.38 -1.35 21.77
CA PHE A 41 6.63 -1.00 22.48
C PHE A 41 6.58 0.26 23.36
N TYR A 42 5.73 1.24 23.04
CA TYR A 42 5.47 2.44 23.83
C TYR A 42 4.83 2.19 25.22
N THR A 43 4.48 0.94 25.53
CA THR A 43 4.07 0.47 26.88
C THR A 43 4.93 -0.68 27.40
N SER A 44 6.07 -0.98 26.75
CA SER A 44 6.91 -2.13 27.09
C SER A 44 7.58 -2.03 28.47
N ASP A 45 7.78 -0.82 28.95
CA ASP A 45 8.34 -0.48 30.26
C ASP A 45 7.30 -0.41 31.37
N GLN A 46 6.01 -0.56 31.04
CA GLN A 46 4.90 -0.45 31.97
C GLN A 46 4.44 -1.81 32.47
N ASN A 47 4.34 -1.98 33.78
CA ASN A 47 3.82 -3.18 34.40
C ASN A 47 3.03 -2.84 35.68
N ILE A 48 1.71 -2.98 35.62
CA ILE A 48 0.84 -2.69 36.75
C ILE A 48 0.86 -3.85 37.72
N LYS A 49 1.27 -3.56 38.96
CA LYS A 49 1.39 -4.55 40.03
C LYS A 49 0.04 -4.83 40.69
N ALA A 50 -0.06 -5.97 41.36
CA ALA A 50 -1.28 -6.38 42.05
C ALA A 50 -1.65 -5.47 43.25
N ASP A 51 -0.70 -4.73 43.80
CA ASP A 51 -0.89 -3.75 44.88
C ASP A 51 -1.08 -2.31 44.36
N ASP A 52 -0.97 -2.09 43.04
CA ASP A 52 -1.21 -0.78 42.44
C ASP A 52 -2.70 -0.43 42.44
N LYS A 53 -3.04 0.81 42.76
CA LYS A 53 -4.43 1.33 42.71
C LYS A 53 -4.96 1.39 41.27
N GLN A 54 -4.08 1.52 40.27
CA GLN A 54 -4.44 1.59 38.86
C GLN A 54 -4.94 0.26 38.29
N LYS A 55 -4.73 -0.87 38.99
CA LYS A 55 -5.15 -2.22 38.55
C LYS A 55 -6.66 -2.32 38.26
N GLU A 56 -7.48 -1.56 38.98
CA GLU A 56 -8.94 -1.55 38.79
C GLU A 56 -9.33 -0.99 37.43
N LEU A 57 -8.54 -0.05 36.90
CA LEU A 57 -8.80 0.62 35.63
C LEU A 57 -8.11 -0.08 34.46
N LEU A 58 -6.86 -0.48 34.65
CA LEU A 58 -5.95 -0.88 33.57
C LEU A 58 -5.59 -2.38 33.58
N GLY A 59 -6.02 -3.12 34.61
CA GLY A 59 -5.66 -4.53 34.81
C GLY A 59 -4.28 -4.72 35.45
N ILE A 60 -3.91 -5.96 35.75
CA ILE A 60 -2.56 -6.35 36.20
C ILE A 60 -1.73 -6.73 34.97
N GLY A 61 -0.46 -6.34 34.96
CA GLY A 61 0.46 -6.58 33.84
C GLY A 61 0.66 -5.35 32.97
N ARG A 62 1.08 -5.57 31.73
CA ARG A 62 1.23 -4.51 30.73
C ARG A 62 -0.14 -3.90 30.39
N PRO A 63 -0.32 -2.57 30.52
CA PRO A 63 -1.56 -1.92 30.13
C PRO A 63 -1.88 -2.18 28.65
N ASN A 64 -3.15 -2.49 28.36
CA ASN A 64 -3.65 -2.71 27.00
C ASN A 64 -4.74 -1.70 26.59
N LYS A 65 -5.00 -0.70 27.43
CA LYS A 65 -5.99 0.35 27.25
C LYS A 65 -5.61 1.60 28.05
N THR A 66 -6.19 2.73 27.70
CA THR A 66 -6.05 4.00 28.41
C THR A 66 -6.96 4.06 29.64
N HIS A 67 -6.81 5.10 30.47
CA HIS A 67 -7.71 5.36 31.60
C HIS A 67 -9.18 5.51 31.16
N SER A 68 -9.42 6.01 29.94
CA SER A 68 -10.74 6.14 29.32
C SER A 68 -11.28 4.81 28.80
N GLN A 69 -10.62 3.68 29.09
CA GLN A 69 -10.96 2.34 28.61
C GLN A 69 -10.80 2.15 27.09
N ILE A 70 -10.14 3.09 26.39
CA ILE A 70 -9.87 2.99 24.95
C ILE A 70 -8.67 2.05 24.76
N PRO A 71 -8.74 1.01 23.90
CA PRO A 71 -7.64 0.07 23.73
C PRO A 71 -6.40 0.74 23.13
N HIS A 72 -5.23 0.22 23.51
CA HIS A 72 -3.99 0.51 22.80
C HIS A 72 -4.02 -0.10 21.41
N LEU A 73 -3.52 0.64 20.42
CA LEU A 73 -3.49 0.24 19.02
C LEU A 73 -2.05 0.09 18.54
N PRO A 74 -1.76 -0.86 17.64
CA PRO A 74 -0.39 -1.18 17.29
C PRO A 74 0.28 -0.07 16.50
N PHE A 75 1.60 -0.01 16.60
CA PHE A 75 2.46 0.78 15.71
C PHE A 75 3.31 -0.18 14.87
N TYR A 76 3.23 -0.06 13.55
CA TYR A 76 4.08 -0.78 12.61
C TYR A 76 4.85 0.21 11.73
N ILE A 77 6.08 -0.15 11.36
CA ILE A 77 6.90 0.63 10.45
C ILE A 77 7.62 -0.30 9.48
N GLY A 78 7.83 0.21 8.27
CA GLY A 78 8.54 -0.48 7.22
C GLY A 78 8.97 0.47 6.12
N TYR A 79 9.56 -0.09 5.08
CA TYR A 79 9.84 0.66 3.87
C TYR A 79 9.69 -0.24 2.65
N MET A 80 9.51 0.40 1.50
CA MET A 80 9.63 -0.24 0.20
C MET A 80 10.78 0.43 -0.54
N ASN A 81 11.53 -0.34 -1.32
CA ASN A 81 12.56 0.22 -2.16
C ASN A 81 12.60 -0.38 -3.56
N THR A 82 13.09 0.42 -4.50
CA THR A 82 13.41 0.00 -5.86
C THR A 82 14.57 0.86 -6.32
N ASN A 83 15.66 0.23 -6.76
CA ASN A 83 16.89 0.92 -7.19
C ASN A 83 17.44 1.92 -6.16
N SER A 84 17.47 1.54 -4.88
CA SER A 84 17.92 2.39 -3.77
C SER A 84 17.10 3.65 -3.53
N THR A 85 15.92 3.79 -4.15
CA THR A 85 14.95 4.79 -3.70
C THR A 85 13.97 4.20 -2.72
N TYR A 86 13.82 4.83 -1.56
CA TYR A 86 13.03 4.38 -0.44
C TYR A 86 11.71 5.15 -0.32
N ARG A 87 10.66 4.45 0.08
CA ARG A 87 9.38 5.01 0.50
C ARG A 87 9.00 4.36 1.82
N PHE A 88 8.87 5.20 2.84
CA PHE A 88 8.62 4.77 4.21
C PHE A 88 7.14 4.62 4.43
N VAL A 89 6.77 3.50 5.04
CA VAL A 89 5.38 3.22 5.43
C VAL A 89 5.31 3.09 6.94
N THR A 90 4.28 3.71 7.50
CA THR A 90 3.95 3.52 8.91
C THR A 90 2.47 3.21 9.05
N VAL A 91 2.15 2.38 10.02
CA VAL A 91 0.82 2.31 10.58
C VAL A 91 0.94 2.75 12.03
N ALA A 92 0.48 3.96 12.32
CA ALA A 92 0.34 4.43 13.68
C ALA A 92 -1.13 4.24 14.07
N GLU A 93 -1.38 3.30 14.97
CA GLU A 93 -2.72 2.91 15.41
C GLU A 93 -3.62 2.42 14.26
N GLN A 94 -4.47 3.29 13.72
CA GLN A 94 -5.40 3.04 12.62
C GLN A 94 -5.17 3.99 11.44
N VAL A 95 -3.98 4.60 11.35
CA VAL A 95 -3.61 5.49 10.25
C VAL A 95 -2.38 4.94 9.54
N PHE A 96 -2.56 4.57 8.29
CA PHE A 96 -1.46 4.29 7.37
C PHE A 96 -0.90 5.62 6.85
N THR A 97 0.42 5.76 6.79
CA THR A 97 1.09 6.83 6.03
C THR A 97 2.14 6.26 5.10
N MET A 98 2.34 6.91 3.96
CA MET A 98 3.40 6.60 3.02
C MET A 98 4.08 7.90 2.57
N ILE A 99 5.35 8.03 2.91
CA ILE A 99 6.19 9.19 2.59
C ILE A 99 7.40 8.72 1.78
N GLY A 100 7.67 9.35 0.65
CA GLY A 100 8.73 8.93 -0.26
C GLY A 100 9.18 10.06 -1.18
N GLU A 101 9.44 9.70 -2.45
CA GLU A 101 9.88 10.66 -3.46
C GLU A 101 8.86 11.78 -3.70
N GLY A 102 9.38 13.00 -3.81
CA GLY A 102 8.66 14.05 -4.55
C GLY A 102 8.69 13.73 -6.03
N LYS A 103 7.57 13.94 -6.73
CA LYS A 103 7.48 13.73 -8.19
C LYS A 103 7.89 12.32 -8.63
N HIS A 104 7.19 11.31 -8.10
CA HIS A 104 7.32 9.92 -8.52
C HIS A 104 6.58 9.69 -9.85
N GLY A 105 7.28 9.15 -10.84
CA GLY A 105 6.73 8.93 -12.18
C GLY A 105 5.86 7.70 -12.30
N LEU A 106 4.76 7.84 -13.06
CA LEU A 106 3.79 6.79 -13.31
C LEU A 106 3.68 6.49 -14.80
N TRP A 107 3.44 5.21 -15.12
CA TRP A 107 3.20 4.76 -16.48
C TRP A 107 1.72 4.54 -16.73
N ARG A 108 1.24 5.01 -17.89
CA ARG A 108 -0.14 4.74 -18.30
C ARG A 108 -0.30 3.28 -18.68
N VAL A 109 -1.30 2.64 -18.11
CA VAL A 109 -1.80 1.34 -18.55
C VAL A 109 -3.32 1.31 -18.55
N GLN A 110 -3.89 0.31 -19.22
CA GLN A 110 -5.33 0.13 -19.23
C GLN A 110 -5.70 -1.34 -19.27
N GLU A 111 -6.44 -1.78 -18.26
CA GLU A 111 -6.97 -3.14 -18.19
C GLU A 111 -7.96 -3.40 -19.32
N ASN A 112 -7.90 -4.60 -19.89
CA ASN A 112 -8.74 -5.04 -21.01
C ASN A 112 -10.02 -5.76 -20.57
N GLY A 113 -10.27 -5.82 -19.26
CA GLY A 113 -11.42 -6.49 -18.65
C GLY A 113 -11.35 -8.02 -18.66
N THR A 114 -10.16 -8.59 -18.84
CA THR A 114 -9.89 -10.02 -18.66
C THR A 114 -9.04 -10.31 -17.43
N VAL A 115 -9.05 -11.57 -17.05
CA VAL A 115 -8.16 -12.18 -16.07
C VAL A 115 -7.38 -13.25 -16.82
N ARG A 116 -6.05 -13.20 -16.70
CA ARG A 116 -5.19 -14.29 -17.19
C ARG A 116 -5.19 -15.41 -16.17
N GLU A 117 -5.51 -16.60 -16.62
CA GLU A 117 -5.56 -17.83 -15.83
C GLU A 117 -4.45 -18.77 -16.32
N TYR A 118 -3.55 -19.15 -15.43
CA TYR A 118 -2.39 -20.00 -15.73
C TYR A 118 -2.69 -21.46 -15.42
N LEU A 119 -2.21 -22.36 -16.28
CA LEU A 119 -2.32 -23.81 -16.09
C LEU A 119 -1.49 -24.23 -14.87
N LYS A 120 -2.14 -24.90 -13.91
CA LYS A 120 -1.48 -25.49 -12.74
C LYS A 120 -0.50 -26.57 -13.16
N LYS A 121 0.63 -26.66 -12.46
CA LYS A 121 1.64 -27.71 -12.68
C LYS A 121 1.00 -29.10 -12.61
N GLY A 122 1.21 -29.91 -13.66
CA GLY A 122 0.73 -31.29 -13.75
C GLY A 122 -0.75 -31.44 -14.12
N ALA A 123 -1.49 -30.34 -14.32
CA ALA A 123 -2.88 -30.39 -14.73
C ALA A 123 -3.03 -30.54 -16.26
N THR A 124 -4.18 -31.05 -16.70
CA THR A 124 -4.51 -31.16 -18.13
C THR A 124 -4.92 -29.81 -18.70
N GLY A 125 -4.22 -29.34 -19.73
CA GLY A 125 -4.56 -28.10 -20.42
C GLY A 125 -5.63 -28.28 -21.52
N LEU A 126 -6.27 -27.18 -21.88
CA LEU A 126 -7.17 -27.08 -23.04
C LEU A 126 -6.38 -27.15 -24.36
N SER A 127 -7.04 -27.60 -25.43
CA SER A 127 -6.49 -27.47 -26.79
C SER A 127 -6.44 -25.99 -27.21
N GLU A 128 -5.55 -25.65 -28.15
CA GLU A 128 -5.34 -24.28 -28.64
C GLU A 128 -6.63 -23.55 -29.05
N ASN A 129 -7.57 -24.28 -29.67
CA ASN A 129 -8.81 -23.72 -30.23
C ASN A 129 -10.05 -24.04 -29.37
N ALA A 130 -9.87 -24.40 -28.10
CA ALA A 130 -10.99 -24.68 -27.21
C ALA A 130 -11.88 -23.44 -27.03
N ASP A 131 -13.20 -23.60 -27.16
CA ASP A 131 -14.16 -22.56 -26.80
C ASP A 131 -14.20 -22.41 -25.27
N LEU A 132 -13.67 -21.30 -24.78
CA LEU A 132 -13.57 -21.03 -23.35
C LEU A 132 -14.95 -20.88 -22.69
N LEU A 133 -16.00 -20.55 -23.44
CA LEU A 133 -17.38 -20.42 -22.94
C LEU A 133 -18.17 -21.73 -22.99
N ALA A 134 -17.68 -22.75 -23.70
CA ALA A 134 -18.37 -24.02 -23.84
C ALA A 134 -18.50 -24.73 -22.49
N LYS A 135 -19.65 -25.37 -22.26
CA LYS A 135 -20.03 -25.96 -20.96
C LYS A 135 -19.08 -27.09 -20.58
N GLU A 136 -18.69 -27.90 -21.56
CA GLU A 136 -17.76 -29.02 -21.44
C GLU A 136 -16.36 -28.61 -20.96
N ASN A 137 -15.95 -27.35 -21.16
CA ASN A 137 -14.65 -26.85 -20.75
C ASN A 137 -14.65 -26.23 -19.34
N GLN A 138 -15.82 -25.93 -18.76
CA GLN A 138 -15.93 -25.16 -17.51
C GLN A 138 -15.30 -25.84 -16.30
N ASP A 139 -15.50 -27.15 -16.16
CA ASP A 139 -14.94 -27.92 -15.06
C ASP A 139 -13.41 -27.94 -15.14
N LEU A 140 -12.87 -28.19 -16.33
CA LEU A 140 -11.43 -28.17 -16.60
C LEU A 140 -10.84 -26.78 -16.32
N ILE A 141 -11.47 -25.71 -16.81
CA ILE A 141 -11.05 -24.32 -16.55
C ILE A 141 -11.01 -23.99 -15.05
N THR A 142 -12.04 -24.42 -14.32
CA THR A 142 -12.16 -24.12 -12.88
C THR A 142 -11.14 -24.89 -12.06
N GLN A 143 -10.90 -26.17 -12.39
CA GLN A 143 -10.01 -27.04 -11.63
C GLN A 143 -8.54 -26.83 -11.99
N ASN A 144 -8.21 -26.64 -13.28
CA ASN A 144 -6.84 -26.74 -13.77
C ASN A 144 -6.16 -25.39 -13.97
N TYR A 145 -6.91 -24.29 -14.03
CA TYR A 145 -6.35 -22.95 -14.23
C TYR A 145 -6.57 -22.04 -13.02
N SER A 146 -5.64 -21.12 -12.77
CA SER A 146 -5.72 -20.12 -11.69
C SER A 146 -5.04 -18.80 -12.09
N SER A 147 -5.60 -17.66 -11.69
CA SER A 147 -4.98 -16.35 -11.95
C SER A 147 -3.71 -16.10 -11.14
N PHE A 148 -3.51 -16.86 -10.05
CA PHE A 148 -2.34 -16.79 -9.20
C PHE A 148 -1.99 -18.18 -8.65
N LEU A 149 -0.71 -18.54 -8.72
CA LEU A 149 -0.17 -19.87 -8.39
C LEU A 149 0.98 -19.75 -7.36
N PRO A 150 0.73 -19.28 -6.12
CA PRO A 150 1.80 -18.92 -5.19
C PRO A 150 2.75 -20.09 -4.85
N GLN A 151 2.25 -21.34 -4.86
CA GLN A 151 3.06 -22.53 -4.62
C GLN A 151 4.07 -22.84 -5.74
N GLU A 152 3.85 -22.29 -6.94
CA GLU A 152 4.75 -22.45 -8.09
C GLU A 152 5.77 -21.30 -8.18
N SER A 153 5.70 -20.28 -7.31
CA SER A 153 6.61 -19.12 -7.33
C SER A 153 6.71 -18.52 -8.74
N TRP A 154 7.88 -18.03 -9.16
CA TRP A 154 8.11 -17.50 -10.50
C TRP A 154 7.65 -18.42 -11.65
N SER A 155 7.74 -19.74 -11.46
CA SER A 155 7.37 -20.71 -12.50
C SER A 155 5.88 -20.78 -12.79
N GLY A 156 5.03 -20.28 -11.89
CA GLY A 156 3.59 -20.18 -12.14
C GLY A 156 3.26 -19.13 -13.22
N TYR A 157 4.15 -18.17 -13.45
CA TYR A 157 4.04 -17.24 -14.56
C TYR A 157 4.41 -17.92 -15.87
N LYS A 158 3.57 -17.77 -16.89
CA LYS A 158 3.82 -18.25 -18.26
C LYS A 158 3.96 -17.06 -19.18
N TYR A 159 5.11 -16.95 -19.84
CA TYR A 159 5.41 -15.84 -20.75
C TYR A 159 4.55 -15.92 -22.03
N PRO A 160 4.37 -14.81 -22.77
CA PRO A 160 3.57 -14.81 -23.98
C PRO A 160 4.00 -15.86 -25.01
N ASP A 161 5.31 -16.05 -25.18
CA ASP A 161 5.93 -17.05 -26.05
C ASP A 161 5.78 -18.50 -25.56
N GLU A 162 5.23 -18.69 -24.36
CA GLU A 162 4.94 -19.99 -23.77
C GLU A 162 3.43 -20.30 -23.81
N LYS A 163 2.63 -19.65 -24.67
CA LYS A 163 1.17 -19.87 -24.76
C LYS A 163 0.80 -21.34 -24.87
N LEU A 164 1.58 -22.10 -25.66
CA LEU A 164 1.40 -23.53 -25.84
C LEU A 164 2.50 -24.30 -25.11
N SER A 165 2.10 -25.36 -24.42
CA SER A 165 3.00 -26.38 -23.90
C SER A 165 3.59 -27.22 -25.05
N LYS A 166 4.60 -28.05 -24.74
CA LYS A 166 5.26 -28.92 -25.73
C LYS A 166 4.29 -29.91 -26.40
N ASP A 167 3.21 -30.27 -25.73
CA ASP A 167 2.12 -31.14 -26.21
C ASP A 167 0.96 -30.36 -26.85
N GLY A 168 1.13 -29.05 -27.11
CA GLY A 168 0.16 -28.23 -27.84
C GLY A 168 -1.07 -27.82 -27.02
N LYS A 169 -0.96 -27.79 -25.69
CA LYS A 169 -2.03 -27.35 -24.77
C LYS A 169 -1.81 -25.92 -24.31
N LEU A 170 -2.90 -25.23 -23.98
CA LEU A 170 -2.85 -23.86 -23.50
C LEU A 170 -2.25 -23.79 -22.09
N ASN A 171 -1.07 -23.18 -21.95
CA ASN A 171 -0.43 -22.90 -20.65
C ASN A 171 -1.09 -21.74 -19.90
N TYR A 172 -1.81 -20.88 -20.61
CA TYR A 172 -2.67 -19.86 -20.02
C TYR A 172 -3.86 -19.57 -20.93
N ILE A 173 -4.93 -19.05 -20.33
CA ILE A 173 -6.15 -18.60 -20.99
C ILE A 173 -6.55 -17.23 -20.45
N ASP A 174 -7.16 -16.40 -21.29
CA ASP A 174 -7.66 -15.09 -20.88
C ASP A 174 -9.19 -15.13 -20.82
N LEU A 175 -9.76 -14.95 -19.63
CA LEU A 175 -11.20 -15.01 -19.40
C LEU A 175 -11.76 -13.61 -19.14
N PRO A 176 -12.85 -13.17 -19.78
CA PRO A 176 -13.48 -11.91 -19.42
C PRO A 176 -14.04 -12.01 -17.98
N ILE A 177 -14.12 -10.89 -17.25
CA ILE A 177 -14.58 -10.90 -15.84
C ILE A 177 -16.00 -11.43 -15.64
N ASN A 178 -16.81 -11.58 -16.68
CA ASN A 178 -18.14 -12.19 -16.63
C ASN A 178 -18.19 -13.63 -17.11
N HIS A 179 -17.04 -14.25 -17.32
CA HIS A 179 -16.94 -15.69 -17.58
C HIS A 179 -17.63 -16.50 -16.45
N PRO A 180 -18.29 -17.63 -16.75
CA PRO A 180 -19.02 -18.45 -15.75
C PRO A 180 -18.17 -18.89 -14.54
N LYS A 181 -16.86 -19.09 -14.73
CA LYS A 181 -15.88 -19.35 -13.64
C LYS A 181 -16.04 -18.40 -12.45
N TYR A 182 -16.34 -17.12 -12.70
CA TYR A 182 -16.45 -16.10 -11.65
C TYR A 182 -17.84 -16.02 -11.02
N GLN A 183 -18.74 -16.95 -11.32
CA GLN A 183 -20.03 -17.12 -10.64
C GLN A 183 -20.83 -15.80 -10.52
N GLN A 184 -20.86 -15.02 -11.61
CA GLN A 184 -21.54 -13.72 -11.68
C GLN A 184 -21.04 -12.64 -10.69
N LYS A 185 -19.90 -12.83 -10.03
CA LYS A 185 -19.27 -11.85 -9.11
C LYS A 185 -19.17 -10.44 -9.69
N TYR A 186 -19.01 -10.32 -11.02
CA TYR A 186 -18.85 -9.06 -11.74
C TYR A 186 -19.99 -8.74 -12.73
N ALA A 187 -21.15 -9.40 -12.64
CA ALA A 187 -22.24 -9.20 -13.60
C ALA A 187 -22.75 -7.74 -13.69
N GLY A 188 -22.72 -7.01 -12.58
CA GLY A 188 -23.10 -5.60 -12.49
C GLY A 188 -21.95 -4.60 -12.59
N HIS A 189 -20.75 -5.05 -12.99
CA HIS A 189 -19.55 -4.22 -12.97
C HIS A 189 -19.65 -3.05 -13.97
N ALA A 190 -19.17 -1.87 -13.56
CA ALA A 190 -19.09 -0.70 -14.42
C ALA A 190 -18.06 -0.95 -15.53
N PRO A 191 -18.21 -0.45 -16.76
CA PRO A 191 -17.17 -0.64 -17.77
C PRO A 191 -15.79 -0.27 -17.25
N ILE A 192 -14.82 -1.16 -17.45
CA ILE A 192 -13.40 -0.92 -17.20
C ILE A 192 -12.93 -0.09 -18.39
N ASP A 193 -13.11 1.22 -18.27
CA ASP A 193 -12.87 2.16 -19.34
C ASP A 193 -11.86 3.24 -18.98
N LEU A 194 -11.39 3.31 -17.73
CA LEU A 194 -10.36 4.25 -17.32
C LEU A 194 -8.98 3.58 -17.31
N ALA A 195 -8.01 4.29 -17.87
CA ALA A 195 -6.61 3.98 -17.66
C ALA A 195 -6.24 4.20 -16.19
N ASN A 196 -5.32 3.39 -15.69
CA ASN A 196 -4.64 3.65 -14.43
C ASN A 196 -3.16 3.96 -14.70
N TRP A 197 -2.59 4.77 -13.83
CA TRP A 197 -1.23 5.25 -13.91
C TRP A 197 -0.47 4.65 -12.76
N TYR A 198 0.52 3.81 -13.04
CA TYR A 198 1.09 2.94 -12.03
C TYR A 198 2.62 3.01 -12.02
N CYS A 199 3.21 2.63 -10.89
CA CYS A 199 4.62 2.34 -10.78
C CYS A 199 4.86 1.36 -9.63
N THR A 200 5.84 0.48 -9.80
CA THR A 200 6.24 -0.49 -8.77
C THR A 200 6.94 0.23 -7.61
N MET A 201 6.49 -0.03 -6.39
CA MET A 201 7.04 0.58 -5.18
C MET A 201 7.96 -0.36 -4.42
N SER A 202 7.67 -1.67 -4.49
CA SER A 202 8.34 -2.69 -3.69
C SER A 202 9.15 -3.68 -4.53
N GLU A 203 9.94 -4.48 -3.82
CA GLU A 203 10.40 -5.78 -4.30
C GLU A 203 9.29 -6.85 -4.19
N ASN A 204 9.52 -8.03 -4.77
CA ASN A 204 8.64 -9.19 -4.58
C ASN A 204 8.46 -9.48 -3.10
N ASP A 205 7.23 -9.84 -2.73
CA ASP A 205 6.85 -10.17 -1.36
C ASP A 205 6.99 -8.99 -0.38
N TYR A 206 7.50 -7.84 -0.81
CA TYR A 206 7.66 -6.59 -0.03
C TYR A 206 8.17 -6.81 1.41
N PRO A 207 9.26 -7.58 1.62
CA PRO A 207 9.65 -8.08 2.94
C PRO A 207 9.78 -6.97 3.99
N TYR A 208 10.40 -5.85 3.62
CA TYR A 208 10.65 -4.70 4.50
C TYR A 208 9.40 -3.89 4.90
N ALA A 209 8.26 -4.15 4.25
CA ALA A 209 6.98 -3.52 4.56
C ALA A 209 5.94 -4.56 4.98
N GLN A 210 6.30 -5.85 5.06
CA GLN A 210 5.34 -6.94 5.14
C GLN A 210 4.42 -6.81 6.35
N GLN A 211 4.95 -6.59 7.54
CA GLN A 211 4.12 -6.52 8.75
C GLN A 211 3.16 -5.32 8.72
N ALA A 212 3.65 -4.15 8.34
CA ALA A 212 2.83 -2.94 8.20
C ALA A 212 1.73 -3.13 7.15
N MET A 213 2.06 -3.72 6.01
CA MET A 213 1.11 -3.95 4.92
C MET A 213 0.13 -5.08 5.20
N ASN A 214 0.58 -6.17 5.84
CA ASN A 214 -0.29 -7.24 6.31
C ASN A 214 -1.31 -6.68 7.31
N PHE A 215 -0.88 -5.86 8.27
CA PHE A 215 -1.82 -5.18 9.15
C PHE A 215 -2.80 -4.31 8.36
N ALA A 216 -2.30 -3.39 7.54
CA ALA A 216 -3.11 -2.43 6.78
C ALA A 216 -4.17 -3.12 5.92
N PHE A 217 -3.79 -4.15 5.17
CA PHE A 217 -4.68 -4.88 4.26
C PHE A 217 -5.71 -5.79 4.95
N ASN A 218 -5.57 -6.04 6.24
CA ASN A 218 -6.55 -6.79 7.03
C ASN A 218 -7.57 -5.88 7.74
N GLN A 219 -7.37 -4.55 7.72
CA GLN A 219 -8.32 -3.64 8.37
C GLN A 219 -9.54 -3.33 7.48
N PRO A 220 -10.70 -2.96 8.06
CA PRO A 220 -11.93 -2.68 7.30
C PRO A 220 -11.81 -1.54 6.27
N GLY A 221 -10.91 -0.58 6.50
CA GLY A 221 -10.59 0.50 5.56
C GLY A 221 -9.83 0.03 4.31
N ALA A 222 -9.29 -1.19 4.31
CA ALA A 222 -8.71 -1.79 3.11
C ALA A 222 -9.80 -2.34 2.16
N ASN A 223 -9.43 -2.54 0.91
CA ASN A 223 -10.27 -2.99 -0.21
C ASN A 223 -11.50 -2.10 -0.46
N GLN A 224 -11.45 -0.84 0.00
CA GLN A 224 -12.45 0.19 -0.27
C GLN A 224 -12.13 0.91 -1.58
N ILE A 225 -12.75 0.47 -2.66
CA ILE A 225 -12.44 0.94 -4.01
C ILE A 225 -13.49 1.97 -4.45
N GLY A 226 -13.02 3.17 -4.78
CA GLY A 226 -13.85 4.27 -5.23
C GLY A 226 -14.36 4.09 -6.67
N PRO A 227 -15.29 4.94 -7.13
CA PRO A 227 -15.89 4.84 -8.45
C PRO A 227 -14.89 4.85 -9.62
N LEU A 228 -13.79 5.61 -9.53
CA LEU A 228 -12.78 5.66 -10.60
C LEU A 228 -11.95 4.37 -10.59
N GLY A 229 -11.54 3.91 -9.41
CA GLY A 229 -10.84 2.64 -9.22
C GLY A 229 -11.60 1.45 -9.79
N LYS A 230 -12.92 1.38 -9.58
CA LYS A 230 -13.77 0.33 -10.20
C LYS A 230 -13.77 0.40 -11.72
N ARG A 231 -13.85 1.61 -12.29
CA ARG A 231 -13.75 1.83 -13.74
C ARG A 231 -12.34 1.61 -14.31
N ALA A 232 -11.33 1.47 -13.45
CA ALA A 232 -10.00 1.01 -13.84
C ALA A 232 -9.78 -0.50 -13.56
N GLY A 233 -10.79 -1.21 -13.07
CA GLY A 233 -10.73 -2.65 -12.78
C GLY A 233 -10.02 -3.03 -11.48
N LEU A 234 -9.74 -2.07 -10.60
CA LEU A 234 -9.01 -2.33 -9.35
C LEU A 234 -9.75 -3.27 -8.38
N ASP A 235 -11.05 -3.48 -8.57
CA ASP A 235 -11.90 -4.39 -7.79
C ASP A 235 -12.00 -5.80 -8.37
N VAL A 236 -11.33 -6.08 -9.49
CA VAL A 236 -11.18 -7.43 -10.04
C VAL A 236 -10.12 -8.17 -9.21
N LYS A 237 -10.56 -8.92 -8.20
CA LYS A 237 -9.69 -9.53 -7.17
C LYS A 237 -8.68 -10.54 -7.72
N GLU A 238 -8.97 -11.11 -8.88
CA GLU A 238 -8.09 -12.05 -9.56
C GLU A 238 -6.87 -11.34 -10.17
N ASN A 239 -7.00 -10.04 -10.49
CA ASN A 239 -5.92 -9.18 -10.97
C ASN A 239 -5.28 -8.37 -9.83
N TYR A 240 -6.08 -7.87 -8.88
CA TYR A 240 -5.64 -7.06 -7.74
C TYR A 240 -6.02 -7.73 -6.42
N THR A 241 -5.05 -8.35 -5.76
CA THR A 241 -5.30 -9.21 -4.59
C THR A 241 -5.62 -8.40 -3.33
N LYS A 242 -5.04 -7.20 -3.20
CA LYS A 242 -5.31 -6.24 -2.13
C LYS A 242 -5.30 -4.82 -2.67
N VAL A 243 -6.15 -3.95 -2.13
CA VAL A 243 -6.16 -2.53 -2.47
C VAL A 243 -6.27 -1.70 -1.21
N LEU A 244 -5.47 -0.65 -1.09
CA LEU A 244 -5.60 0.37 -0.06
C LEU A 244 -5.81 1.72 -0.75
N ARG A 245 -6.97 2.32 -0.54
CA ARG A 245 -7.23 3.68 -1.02
C ARG A 245 -6.46 4.68 -0.19
N LEU A 246 -5.82 5.63 -0.88
CA LEU A 246 -4.96 6.63 -0.30
C LEU A 246 -5.57 8.02 -0.46
N ASN A 247 -5.37 8.86 0.54
CA ASN A 247 -5.62 10.29 0.50
C ASN A 247 -4.27 11.03 0.47
N PRO A 248 -4.09 12.03 -0.39
CA PRO A 248 -2.89 12.85 -0.39
C PRO A 248 -2.83 13.71 0.89
N LEU A 249 -1.63 13.95 1.41
CA LEU A 249 -1.42 15.03 2.37
C LEU A 249 -1.72 16.39 1.70
N PRO A 250 -2.09 17.44 2.47
CA PRO A 250 -2.58 18.70 1.90
C PRO A 250 -1.63 19.40 0.91
N ASP A 251 -0.32 19.18 1.03
CA ASP A 251 0.70 19.75 0.15
C ASP A 251 1.12 18.84 -1.01
N ALA A 252 0.58 17.61 -1.09
CA ALA A 252 0.88 16.64 -2.13
C ALA A 252 0.03 16.86 -3.39
N ARG A 253 0.62 16.67 -4.57
CA ARG A 253 -0.05 16.95 -5.85
C ARG A 253 0.16 15.85 -6.90
N SER A 254 -0.69 15.90 -7.92
CA SER A 254 -0.39 15.29 -9.23
C SER A 254 0.16 16.33 -10.18
N TRP A 255 1.12 15.90 -10.99
CA TRP A 255 1.81 16.71 -11.98
C TRP A 255 1.69 16.04 -13.34
N VAL A 256 1.61 16.82 -14.40
CA VAL A 256 1.60 16.31 -15.77
C VAL A 256 2.73 16.95 -16.57
N ASN A 257 3.46 16.16 -17.35
CA ASN A 257 4.40 16.68 -18.34
C ASN A 257 3.60 17.23 -19.52
N VAL A 258 3.69 18.53 -19.77
CA VAL A 258 3.04 19.16 -20.93
C VAL A 258 4.01 19.39 -22.09
N GLY A 259 5.26 18.97 -21.94
CA GLY A 259 6.31 19.06 -22.95
C GLY A 259 6.59 20.48 -23.43
N GLN A 260 7.11 20.56 -24.65
CA GLN A 260 7.31 21.79 -25.38
C GLN A 260 7.09 21.49 -26.86
N LYS A 261 6.17 22.23 -27.50
CA LYS A 261 5.82 22.05 -28.91
C LYS A 261 7.08 21.93 -29.79
N GLY A 262 7.19 20.80 -30.50
CA GLY A 262 8.30 20.49 -31.40
C GLY A 262 9.54 19.90 -30.72
N LYS A 263 9.54 19.75 -29.39
CA LYS A 263 10.63 19.18 -28.60
C LYS A 263 10.15 18.29 -27.44
N ASP A 264 8.96 17.70 -27.57
CA ASP A 264 8.30 16.91 -26.53
C ASP A 264 9.14 15.74 -26.00
N ASN A 265 10.04 15.18 -26.83
CA ASN A 265 10.95 14.09 -26.45
C ASN A 265 12.22 14.56 -25.71
N LEU A 266 12.46 15.88 -25.64
CA LEU A 266 13.70 16.47 -25.14
C LEU A 266 13.47 17.52 -24.05
N HIS A 267 12.24 18.02 -23.90
CA HIS A 267 11.90 19.07 -22.95
C HIS A 267 10.77 18.62 -22.04
N VAL A 268 11.09 18.62 -20.75
CA VAL A 268 10.17 18.27 -19.69
C VAL A 268 9.61 19.53 -19.08
N LYS A 269 8.29 19.60 -18.93
CA LYS A 269 7.61 20.71 -18.26
C LYS A 269 6.47 20.17 -17.39
N TRP A 270 6.75 20.06 -16.09
CA TRP A 270 5.77 19.62 -15.09
C TRP A 270 4.83 20.77 -14.72
N GLU A 271 3.53 20.56 -14.85
CA GLU A 271 2.48 21.47 -14.42
C GLU A 271 1.56 20.75 -13.43
N ALA A 272 1.11 21.45 -12.39
CA ALA A 272 0.21 20.87 -11.39
C ALA A 272 -1.19 20.65 -11.98
N VAL A 273 -1.78 19.48 -11.70
CA VAL A 273 -3.12 19.11 -12.12
C VAL A 273 -4.15 19.77 -11.19
N ASP A 274 -5.18 20.40 -11.78
CA ASP A 274 -6.32 20.95 -11.06
C ASP A 274 -7.30 19.82 -10.67
N ALA A 275 -7.21 19.38 -9.41
CA ALA A 275 -8.08 18.35 -8.84
C ALA A 275 -9.55 18.79 -8.69
N SER A 276 -9.86 20.08 -8.81
CA SER A 276 -11.25 20.57 -8.81
C SER A 276 -11.95 20.29 -10.15
N LYS A 277 -11.20 20.07 -11.24
CA LYS A 277 -11.71 19.79 -12.59
C LYS A 277 -11.38 18.41 -13.12
N THR A 278 -10.29 17.82 -12.62
CA THR A 278 -9.88 16.44 -12.91
C THR A 278 -10.12 15.60 -11.66
N ASN A 279 -11.09 14.68 -11.70
CA ASN A 279 -11.28 13.74 -10.59
C ASN A 279 -10.08 12.80 -10.53
N VAL A 280 -9.62 12.50 -9.32
CA VAL A 280 -8.51 11.58 -9.08
C VAL A 280 -8.77 10.68 -7.88
N GLU A 281 -8.32 9.44 -7.98
CA GLU A 281 -8.23 8.51 -6.85
C GLU A 281 -6.84 7.86 -6.84
N TYR A 282 -6.24 7.77 -5.64
CA TYR A 282 -4.93 7.17 -5.41
C TYR A 282 -5.05 5.87 -4.63
N TYR A 283 -4.20 4.92 -4.97
CA TYR A 283 -4.21 3.58 -4.41
C TYR A 283 -2.79 3.06 -4.21
N LEU A 284 -2.61 2.28 -3.15
CA LEU A 284 -1.54 1.29 -3.05
C LEU A 284 -2.20 -0.07 -3.30
N VAL A 285 -1.76 -0.78 -4.35
CA VAL A 285 -2.35 -2.06 -4.75
C VAL A 285 -1.33 -3.18 -4.64
N GLU A 286 -1.76 -4.33 -4.14
CA GLU A 286 -1.05 -5.58 -4.31
C GLU A 286 -1.55 -6.25 -5.59
N ARG A 287 -0.61 -6.61 -6.46
CA ARG A 287 -0.89 -7.34 -7.69
C ARG A 287 0.21 -8.36 -7.96
N PRO A 288 -0.14 -9.60 -8.34
CA PRO A 288 0.86 -10.55 -8.83
C PRO A 288 1.59 -9.99 -10.05
N PHE A 289 2.92 -10.00 -9.98
CA PHE A 289 3.82 -9.64 -11.06
C PHE A 289 4.86 -10.75 -11.17
N PHE A 290 4.92 -11.40 -12.34
CA PHE A 290 5.65 -12.66 -12.52
C PHE A 290 5.29 -13.73 -11.48
N ASN A 291 4.00 -13.82 -11.13
CA ASN A 291 3.45 -14.73 -10.12
C ASN A 291 4.06 -14.57 -8.71
N LYS A 292 4.57 -13.37 -8.41
CA LYS A 292 4.95 -12.92 -7.07
C LYS A 292 4.16 -11.67 -6.67
N PRO A 293 3.75 -11.50 -5.41
CA PRO A 293 3.06 -10.29 -4.98
C PRO A 293 4.02 -9.09 -4.99
N TYR A 294 3.56 -7.97 -5.54
CA TYR A 294 4.26 -6.68 -5.53
C TYR A 294 3.28 -5.58 -5.15
N LEU A 295 3.81 -4.50 -4.57
CA LEU A 295 3.08 -3.28 -4.28
C LEU A 295 3.32 -2.24 -5.37
N PHE A 296 2.23 -1.65 -5.84
CA PHE A 296 2.25 -0.59 -6.84
C PHE A 296 1.47 0.60 -6.32
N VAL A 297 2.02 1.80 -6.51
CA VAL A 297 1.21 3.01 -6.40
C VAL A 297 0.44 3.14 -7.71
N THR A 298 -0.83 3.53 -7.60
CA THR A 298 -1.71 3.69 -8.76
C THR A 298 -2.56 4.94 -8.59
N ALA A 299 -2.70 5.72 -9.66
CA ALA A 299 -3.60 6.85 -9.74
C ALA A 299 -4.56 6.68 -10.93
N VAL A 300 -5.84 6.99 -10.72
CA VAL A 300 -6.87 6.93 -11.76
C VAL A 300 -7.47 8.32 -11.92
N TYR A 301 -7.55 8.79 -13.16
CA TYR A 301 -8.02 10.15 -13.49
C TYR A 301 -9.23 10.10 -14.43
N ASP A 302 -10.16 11.02 -14.25
CA ASP A 302 -11.24 11.28 -15.20
C ASP A 302 -11.61 12.76 -15.20
N ASN A 303 -11.73 13.36 -16.37
CA ASN A 303 -12.13 14.75 -16.49
C ASN A 303 -13.64 14.89 -16.25
N LYS A 304 -14.04 15.97 -15.59
CA LYS A 304 -15.48 16.26 -15.36
C LYS A 304 -16.21 16.65 -16.64
N ASP A 305 -15.50 17.21 -17.63
CA ASP A 305 -16.07 17.88 -18.81
C ASP A 305 -15.78 17.17 -20.15
N ASN A 306 -14.94 16.12 -20.15
CA ASN A 306 -14.60 15.38 -21.35
C ASN A 306 -14.23 13.92 -21.03
N THR A 307 -14.07 13.11 -22.07
CA THR A 307 -13.83 11.66 -21.95
C THR A 307 -12.41 11.25 -22.38
N ASP A 308 -11.42 12.14 -22.30
CA ASP A 308 -10.06 11.87 -22.80
C ASP A 308 -9.44 10.63 -22.17
N HIS A 309 -9.68 10.38 -20.87
CA HIS A 309 -9.15 9.23 -20.13
C HIS A 309 -9.86 7.91 -20.39
N ARG A 310 -10.98 7.93 -21.14
CA ARG A 310 -11.84 6.77 -21.33
C ARG A 310 -11.53 6.02 -22.60
N TYR A 311 -11.53 4.70 -22.56
CA TYR A 311 -11.38 3.84 -23.74
C TYR A 311 -11.86 2.41 -23.45
N VAL A 312 -12.49 1.75 -24.40
CA VAL A 312 -12.69 0.30 -24.41
C VAL A 312 -12.45 -0.15 -25.84
N ARG A 313 -11.65 -1.20 -26.02
CA ARG A 313 -11.41 -1.76 -27.34
C ARG A 313 -12.73 -2.32 -27.92
N PRO A 314 -13.12 -1.99 -29.17
CA PRO A 314 -14.38 -2.44 -29.76
C PRO A 314 -14.35 -3.89 -30.29
N GLU A 315 -13.62 -4.78 -29.63
CA GLU A 315 -13.49 -6.19 -29.99
C GLU A 315 -13.10 -7.05 -28.79
N GLY A 316 -13.24 -8.37 -28.93
CA GLY A 316 -12.86 -9.36 -27.94
C GLY A 316 -13.95 -9.66 -26.91
N ALA A 317 -13.75 -10.74 -26.16
CA ALA A 317 -14.76 -11.31 -25.26
C ALA A 317 -15.26 -10.31 -24.21
N TYR A 318 -14.39 -9.44 -23.71
CA TYR A 318 -14.81 -8.38 -22.79
C TYR A 318 -15.75 -7.38 -23.46
N TYR A 319 -15.39 -6.84 -24.63
CA TYR A 319 -16.26 -5.91 -25.35
C TYR A 319 -17.61 -6.53 -25.71
N ASP A 320 -17.61 -7.77 -26.22
CA ASP A 320 -18.83 -8.48 -26.61
C ASP A 320 -19.84 -8.58 -25.47
N SER A 321 -19.33 -8.67 -24.25
CA SER A 321 -20.15 -8.78 -23.06
C SER A 321 -20.73 -7.45 -22.55
N ILE A 322 -20.19 -6.31 -23.01
CA ILE A 322 -20.61 -4.96 -22.57
C ILE A 322 -21.00 -4.03 -23.71
N LYS A 323 -20.99 -4.49 -24.98
CA LYS A 323 -21.22 -3.68 -26.19
C LYS A 323 -22.55 -2.92 -26.24
N ASN A 324 -23.53 -3.34 -25.44
CA ASN A 324 -24.82 -2.65 -25.30
C ASN A 324 -24.76 -1.39 -24.42
N LYS A 325 -23.61 -1.09 -23.78
CA LYS A 325 -23.38 0.11 -22.98
C LYS A 325 -22.81 1.25 -23.86
N LYS A 326 -22.93 2.50 -23.40
CA LYS A 326 -22.31 3.65 -24.06
C LYS A 326 -20.80 3.65 -23.76
N LEU A 327 -19.97 3.35 -24.76
CA LEU A 327 -18.53 3.19 -24.62
C LEU A 327 -17.76 4.13 -25.55
N LYS A 328 -16.60 4.62 -25.10
CA LYS A 328 -15.65 5.32 -25.98
C LYS A 328 -14.69 4.29 -26.58
N THR A 329 -14.74 4.10 -27.89
CA THR A 329 -13.99 3.05 -28.60
C THR A 329 -12.80 3.57 -29.39
N LYS A 330 -12.49 4.86 -29.27
CA LYS A 330 -11.29 5.47 -29.87
C LYS A 330 -10.34 5.90 -28.76
N VAL A 331 -9.11 5.36 -28.80
CA VAL A 331 -8.07 5.70 -27.83
C VAL A 331 -7.66 7.18 -27.97
N THR A 332 -7.47 7.85 -26.84
CA THR A 332 -6.82 9.17 -26.82
C THR A 332 -5.35 8.97 -26.49
N SER A 333 -4.49 9.12 -27.50
CA SER A 333 -3.06 8.82 -27.36
C SER A 333 -2.38 9.65 -26.28
N GLN A 334 -2.76 10.92 -26.12
CA GLN A 334 -2.27 11.84 -25.09
C GLN A 334 -3.46 12.53 -24.41
N PRO A 335 -3.98 11.99 -23.29
CA PRO A 335 -5.13 12.59 -22.60
C PRO A 335 -4.77 13.98 -22.07
N ARG A 336 -5.74 14.89 -22.09
CA ARG A 336 -5.58 16.23 -21.55
C ARG A 336 -5.96 16.27 -20.07
N PHE A 337 -5.19 17.02 -19.29
CA PHE A 337 -5.45 17.33 -17.88
C PHE A 337 -5.79 18.80 -17.73
N HIS A 338 -6.70 19.13 -16.81
CA HIS A 338 -6.87 20.50 -16.34
C HIS A 338 -5.70 20.87 -15.43
N LEU A 339 -5.15 22.06 -15.61
CA LEU A 339 -4.00 22.56 -14.86
C LEU A 339 -4.42 23.66 -13.89
N GLU A 340 -3.71 23.82 -12.77
CA GLU A 340 -3.99 24.87 -11.78
C GLU A 340 -3.89 26.29 -12.38
N ASN A 341 -3.11 26.45 -13.45
CA ASN A 341 -3.00 27.70 -14.19
C ASN A 341 -4.21 28.01 -15.11
N GLY A 342 -5.26 27.17 -15.07
CA GLY A 342 -6.51 27.32 -15.82
C GLY A 342 -6.48 26.76 -17.25
N LYS A 343 -5.35 26.23 -17.73
CA LYS A 343 -5.21 25.68 -19.09
C LYS A 343 -5.44 24.17 -19.13
N LEU A 344 -5.59 23.63 -20.34
CA LEU A 344 -5.52 22.19 -20.61
C LEU A 344 -4.11 21.81 -21.08
N GLY A 345 -3.51 20.80 -20.45
CA GLY A 345 -2.21 20.24 -20.83
C GLY A 345 -2.34 18.82 -21.36
N LYS A 346 -1.76 18.52 -22.52
CA LYS A 346 -1.65 17.13 -23.02
C LYS A 346 -0.55 16.41 -22.26
N ALA A 347 -0.80 15.18 -21.82
CA ALA A 347 0.21 14.35 -21.19
C ALA A 347 1.26 13.87 -22.22
N VAL A 348 2.51 14.28 -22.02
CA VAL A 348 3.67 13.94 -22.86
C VAL A 348 4.54 12.90 -22.15
N GLY A 349 4.57 11.69 -22.67
CA GLY A 349 5.45 10.62 -22.16
C GLY A 349 6.91 10.87 -22.49
N LEU A 350 7.80 10.30 -21.69
CA LEU A 350 9.25 10.33 -21.92
C LEU A 350 9.74 8.98 -22.44
N PRO A 351 10.77 8.93 -23.29
CA PRO A 351 11.35 7.68 -23.78
C PRO A 351 12.26 6.98 -22.75
N ILE A 352 12.18 7.36 -21.47
CA ILE A 352 13.02 6.87 -20.38
C ILE A 352 12.20 6.00 -19.42
N TYR A 353 12.87 5.11 -18.70
CA TYR A 353 12.24 4.21 -17.72
C TYR A 353 11.65 4.96 -16.52
N GLY A 354 12.29 6.05 -16.09
CA GLY A 354 11.90 6.80 -14.92
C GLY A 354 12.72 8.07 -14.79
N VAL A 355 12.08 9.20 -14.48
CA VAL A 355 12.73 10.50 -14.27
C VAL A 355 13.85 10.48 -13.22
N HIS A 356 13.82 9.53 -12.28
CA HIS A 356 14.83 9.34 -11.23
C HIS A 356 15.82 8.20 -11.50
N HIS A 357 15.82 7.60 -12.70
CA HIS A 357 16.66 6.44 -13.03
C HIS A 357 17.58 6.67 -14.25
N PRO A 358 18.51 7.65 -14.19
CA PRO A 358 19.31 8.05 -15.35
C PRO A 358 20.32 6.99 -15.83
N ASN A 359 20.72 6.05 -14.97
CA ASN A 359 21.70 5.00 -15.30
C ASN A 359 21.16 3.60 -14.97
N ARG A 360 19.97 3.28 -15.49
CA ARG A 360 19.33 1.98 -15.24
C ARG A 360 20.13 0.79 -15.79
N ALA A 361 20.94 1.00 -16.82
CA ALA A 361 21.75 -0.04 -17.47
C ALA A 361 22.72 -0.75 -16.50
N VAL A 362 23.26 -0.04 -15.49
CA VAL A 362 24.16 -0.64 -14.47
C VAL A 362 23.46 -1.72 -13.64
N PHE A 363 22.13 -1.68 -13.55
CA PHE A 363 21.34 -2.68 -12.83
C PHE A 363 20.82 -3.81 -13.73
N GLY A 364 21.36 -3.94 -14.95
CA GLY A 364 20.93 -4.96 -15.92
C GLY A 364 19.50 -4.81 -16.44
N GLY A 365 18.85 -3.68 -16.17
CA GLY A 365 17.51 -3.35 -16.68
C GLY A 365 17.56 -2.50 -17.94
N GLY A 366 16.45 -2.48 -18.70
CA GLY A 366 16.28 -1.50 -19.77
C GLY A 366 16.12 -0.09 -19.23
N GLY A 367 16.82 0.86 -19.84
CA GLY A 367 16.70 2.29 -19.50
C GLY A 367 15.59 3.03 -20.24
N ALA A 368 14.84 2.36 -21.14
CA ALA A 368 13.86 2.98 -22.01
C ALA A 368 12.42 2.80 -21.51
N CYS A 369 11.52 3.70 -21.89
CA CYS A 369 10.09 3.44 -21.75
C CYS A 369 9.70 2.20 -22.58
N PRO A 370 8.75 1.36 -22.13
CA PRO A 370 8.27 0.23 -22.93
C PRO A 370 7.69 0.69 -24.25
N LEU A 371 7.87 -0.11 -25.30
CA LEU A 371 7.55 0.29 -26.67
C LEU A 371 6.06 0.11 -27.01
N LYS A 372 5.33 -0.69 -26.24
CA LYS A 372 3.88 -0.93 -26.39
C LYS A 372 3.20 -1.17 -25.04
N GLY A 373 1.87 -1.15 -25.02
CA GLY A 373 1.11 -1.61 -23.87
C GLY A 373 1.17 -3.14 -23.72
N GLY A 374 0.67 -3.67 -22.61
CA GLY A 374 0.56 -5.13 -22.39
C GLY A 374 1.65 -5.70 -21.49
N ASP A 375 1.94 -6.98 -21.67
CA ASP A 375 2.77 -7.78 -20.77
C ASP A 375 4.24 -7.31 -20.66
N TRP A 376 4.72 -7.06 -19.43
CA TRP A 376 6.11 -6.78 -19.11
C TRP A 376 7.11 -7.90 -19.46
N GLY A 377 6.63 -9.12 -19.68
CA GLY A 377 7.44 -10.28 -20.04
C GLY A 377 8.45 -9.97 -21.15
N ARG A 378 9.71 -10.35 -20.91
CA ARG A 378 10.86 -10.13 -21.82
C ARG A 378 11.31 -8.67 -22.00
N TYR A 379 10.78 -7.70 -21.25
CA TYR A 379 11.36 -6.34 -21.22
C TYR A 379 12.84 -6.41 -20.78
N PRO A 380 13.78 -5.70 -21.43
CA PRO A 380 13.57 -4.57 -22.35
C PRO A 380 13.63 -4.89 -23.85
N GLN A 381 13.36 -6.14 -24.25
CA GLN A 381 13.25 -6.45 -25.67
C GLN A 381 12.17 -5.57 -26.32
N THR A 382 12.30 -5.30 -27.63
CA THR A 382 11.38 -4.41 -28.36
C THR A 382 9.93 -4.90 -28.37
N THR A 383 9.73 -6.18 -28.04
CA THR A 383 8.44 -6.85 -27.89
C THR A 383 7.83 -6.72 -26.49
N GLY A 384 8.57 -6.20 -25.50
CA GLY A 384 8.12 -6.03 -24.12
C GLY A 384 7.06 -4.94 -23.97
N GLY A 385 6.00 -5.24 -23.23
CA GLY A 385 4.92 -4.34 -22.88
C GLY A 385 5.18 -3.54 -21.60
N SER A 386 4.14 -2.88 -21.12
CA SER A 386 4.25 -1.87 -20.06
C SER A 386 3.62 -2.20 -18.74
N GLY A 387 3.26 -3.46 -18.51
CA GLY A 387 2.64 -3.88 -17.27
C GLY A 387 2.26 -5.34 -17.31
N TRP A 388 0.99 -5.63 -17.54
CA TRP A 388 0.45 -6.98 -17.38
C TRP A 388 -0.22 -7.48 -18.64
N PRO A 389 -0.37 -8.80 -18.79
CA PRO A 389 -1.02 -9.35 -19.98
C PRO A 389 -2.50 -9.01 -20.13
N THR A 390 -3.16 -8.59 -19.06
CA THR A 390 -4.57 -8.16 -19.07
C THR A 390 -4.70 -6.69 -19.46
N GLN A 391 -3.74 -6.14 -20.21
CA GLN A 391 -3.73 -4.74 -20.64
C GLN A 391 -3.78 -4.61 -22.15
N TYR A 392 -4.38 -3.53 -22.62
CA TYR A 392 -4.44 -3.22 -24.04
C TYR A 392 -3.06 -2.86 -24.60
N GLU A 393 -2.62 -3.54 -25.65
CA GLU A 393 -1.33 -3.27 -26.31
C GLU A 393 -1.32 -1.94 -27.08
N GLU A 394 -2.47 -1.52 -27.61
CA GLU A 394 -2.67 -0.27 -28.36
C GLU A 394 -2.68 0.98 -27.47
N VAL A 395 -2.76 0.81 -26.15
CA VAL A 395 -2.63 1.92 -25.20
C VAL A 395 -1.13 2.13 -24.93
N THR A 396 -0.57 3.15 -25.58
CA THR A 396 0.85 3.47 -25.41
C THR A 396 1.18 3.81 -23.95
N PRO A 397 2.28 3.28 -23.40
CA PRO A 397 2.74 3.63 -22.06
C PRO A 397 3.29 5.04 -22.09
N LEU A 398 2.57 6.01 -21.53
CA LEU A 398 3.06 7.38 -21.46
C LEU A 398 3.94 7.52 -20.22
N CYS A 399 5.14 6.93 -20.26
CA CYS A 399 6.04 6.87 -19.12
C CYS A 399 6.32 8.25 -18.55
N ASP A 400 6.20 8.37 -17.25
CA ASP A 400 6.40 9.58 -16.45
C ASP A 400 5.56 10.78 -16.90
N SER A 401 4.65 10.68 -17.85
CA SER A 401 3.85 11.86 -18.25
C SER A 401 2.95 12.36 -17.13
N VAL A 402 2.71 11.53 -16.11
CA VAL A 402 2.08 11.91 -14.85
C VAL A 402 3.04 11.56 -13.72
N LEU A 403 3.21 12.50 -12.79
CA LEU A 403 3.90 12.27 -11.53
C LEU A 403 2.96 12.49 -10.35
N VAL A 404 3.25 11.83 -9.24
CA VAL A 404 2.58 12.05 -7.95
C VAL A 404 3.61 12.31 -6.86
N ASP A 405 3.29 13.17 -5.91
CA ASP A 405 4.09 13.29 -4.70
C ASP A 405 3.74 12.11 -3.77
N ILE A 406 4.74 11.31 -3.38
CA ILE A 406 4.53 10.19 -2.45
C ILE A 406 4.42 10.74 -1.04
N LYS A 407 3.22 11.25 -0.73
CA LYS A 407 2.84 11.84 0.55
C LYS A 407 1.37 11.52 0.77
N PHE A 408 1.10 10.35 1.32
CA PHE A 408 -0.25 9.81 1.44
C PHE A 408 -0.56 9.36 2.87
N PHE A 409 -1.85 9.31 3.19
CA PHE A 409 -2.37 8.63 4.37
C PHE A 409 -3.68 7.89 4.07
N SER A 410 -4.06 6.96 4.95
CA SER A 410 -5.35 6.27 4.90
C SER A 410 -5.83 5.88 6.30
N ASN A 411 -7.13 6.02 6.56
CA ASN A 411 -7.75 5.57 7.80
C ASN A 411 -8.14 4.11 7.68
N LEU A 412 -7.45 3.25 8.42
CA LEU A 412 -7.59 1.80 8.37
C LEU A 412 -8.84 1.31 9.10
N ASP A 413 -9.40 2.10 10.03
CA ASP A 413 -10.64 1.77 10.73
C ASP A 413 -11.91 2.02 9.89
N GLY A 414 -11.75 2.47 8.64
CA GLY A 414 -12.85 2.70 7.71
C GLY A 414 -13.67 3.96 7.98
N ARG A 415 -13.25 4.81 8.93
CA ARG A 415 -13.95 6.06 9.28
C ARG A 415 -13.10 7.28 8.98
N ASP A 416 -13.76 8.36 8.56
CA ASP A 416 -13.11 9.64 8.30
C ASP A 416 -12.80 10.40 9.59
N TRP A 417 -11.78 11.27 9.60
CA TRP A 417 -11.50 12.13 10.75
C TRP A 417 -12.54 13.23 10.95
N ASN A 418 -13.29 13.58 9.90
CA ASN A 418 -14.41 14.51 9.97
C ASN A 418 -15.68 13.87 10.57
N ASP A 419 -15.67 12.58 10.88
CA ASP A 419 -16.76 11.97 11.66
C ASP A 419 -16.71 12.52 13.10
N ALA A 420 -17.64 13.41 13.42
CA ALA A 420 -17.75 14.08 14.72
C ALA A 420 -17.93 13.11 15.91
N THR A 421 -18.20 11.83 15.63
CA THR A 421 -18.39 10.79 16.64
C THR A 421 -17.18 9.86 16.76
N LYS A 422 -16.13 10.05 15.94
CA LYS A 422 -14.87 9.32 16.03
C LYS A 422 -14.08 9.77 17.26
N TYR A 423 -13.53 8.80 18.01
CA TYR A 423 -12.69 9.04 19.20
C TYR A 423 -13.31 9.87 20.34
N LEU A 424 -14.64 9.91 20.48
CA LEU A 424 -15.26 10.56 21.63
C LEU A 424 -14.76 9.95 22.95
N ALA A 425 -14.63 10.77 23.99
CA ALA A 425 -14.07 10.36 25.29
C ALA A 425 -14.88 9.25 25.99
N ASN A 426 -16.16 9.09 25.64
CA ASN A 426 -17.02 8.02 26.14
C ASN A 426 -16.92 6.70 25.34
N ALA A 427 -16.15 6.67 24.25
CA ALA A 427 -16.06 5.49 23.38
C ALA A 427 -15.54 4.26 24.13
N GLY A 428 -14.59 4.42 25.06
CA GLY A 428 -14.03 3.30 25.81
C GLY A 428 -14.97 2.70 26.87
N VAL A 429 -15.88 3.50 27.45
CA VAL A 429 -16.83 3.04 28.48
C VAL A 429 -18.16 2.56 27.92
N GLY A 430 -18.46 2.87 26.65
CA GLY A 430 -19.62 2.33 25.93
C GLY A 430 -20.98 2.92 26.36
N THR A 431 -21.00 4.08 27.02
CA THR A 431 -22.21 4.73 27.52
C THR A 431 -22.30 6.19 27.08
N LYS A 432 -23.52 6.72 26.89
CA LYS A 432 -23.71 8.14 26.55
C LYS A 432 -23.39 9.05 27.74
N THR A 433 -23.42 8.52 28.95
CA THR A 433 -23.21 9.25 30.19
C THR A 433 -21.98 8.70 30.90
N VAL A 434 -21.05 9.58 31.25
CA VAL A 434 -19.84 9.23 32.00
C VAL A 434 -19.84 10.05 33.28
N THR A 435 -19.85 9.37 34.43
CA THR A 435 -19.73 10.01 35.74
C THR A 435 -18.26 10.11 36.11
N TYR A 436 -17.75 11.34 36.15
CA TYR A 436 -16.42 11.68 36.60
C TYR A 436 -16.41 11.84 38.11
N LYS A 437 -15.46 11.19 38.78
CA LYS A 437 -15.19 11.40 40.21
C LYS A 437 -13.98 12.32 40.34
N MET A 438 -14.11 13.38 41.13
CA MET A 438 -13.16 14.48 41.21
C MET A 438 -13.02 14.95 42.65
N GLN A 439 -11.90 15.59 42.98
CA GLN A 439 -11.74 16.23 44.27
C GLN A 439 -12.55 17.53 44.27
N PRO A 440 -13.52 17.71 45.20
CA PRO A 440 -14.32 18.92 45.23
C PRO A 440 -13.46 20.14 45.57
N GLY A 441 -13.79 21.29 44.98
CA GLY A 441 -13.03 22.53 45.14
C GLY A 441 -13.64 23.68 44.36
N ASN A 442 -12.91 24.80 44.22
CA ASN A 442 -13.35 25.94 43.41
C ASN A 442 -12.44 26.11 42.20
N TYR A 443 -13.00 25.99 41.00
CA TYR A 443 -12.31 26.28 39.76
C TYR A 443 -12.32 27.79 39.46
N GLY A 444 -11.27 28.25 38.79
CA GLY A 444 -11.22 29.60 38.24
C GLY A 444 -11.07 30.73 39.26
N VAL A 445 -10.77 30.46 40.53
CA VAL A 445 -10.58 31.53 41.53
C VAL A 445 -9.24 32.24 41.29
N PHE A 446 -9.27 33.56 41.11
CA PHE A 446 -8.04 34.35 41.05
C PHE A 446 -7.32 34.34 42.40
N THR A 447 -6.04 34.03 42.38
CA THR A 447 -5.18 34.04 43.58
C THR A 447 -4.19 35.21 43.58
N ASP A 448 -4.03 35.90 42.45
CA ASP A 448 -3.09 37.01 42.34
C ASP A 448 -3.64 38.30 42.98
N PRO A 449 -2.80 39.15 43.58
CA PRO A 449 -3.24 40.39 44.20
C PRO A 449 -3.80 41.44 43.24
N TYR A 450 -3.49 41.39 41.94
CA TYR A 450 -3.92 42.40 40.98
C TYR A 450 -5.41 42.28 40.68
N ASN A 451 -5.89 41.05 40.48
CA ASN A 451 -7.31 40.78 40.24
C ASN A 451 -8.12 40.82 41.53
N THR A 452 -7.60 40.23 42.62
CA THR A 452 -8.33 40.15 43.89
C THR A 452 -8.55 41.54 44.53
N LYS A 453 -7.58 42.45 44.49
CA LYS A 453 -7.73 43.81 45.06
C LYS A 453 -8.72 44.69 44.29
N ARG A 454 -8.93 44.41 43.01
CA ARG A 454 -9.86 45.16 42.14
C ARG A 454 -11.29 44.63 42.21
N GLY A 455 -11.54 43.60 43.03
CA GLY A 455 -12.86 42.95 43.14
C GLY A 455 -13.29 42.23 41.86
N VAL A 456 -12.35 41.97 40.94
CA VAL A 456 -12.65 41.27 39.69
C VAL A 456 -12.81 39.79 40.01
N LYS A 457 -13.93 39.21 39.58
CA LYS A 457 -14.17 37.76 39.65
C LYS A 457 -13.97 37.16 38.26
N ASN A 458 -13.42 35.96 38.22
CA ASN A 458 -13.43 35.17 37.00
C ASN A 458 -14.87 34.76 36.71
N ALA A 459 -15.37 35.08 35.51
CA ALA A 459 -16.72 34.73 35.08
C ALA A 459 -16.94 33.22 34.99
N ASP A 460 -15.86 32.46 34.80
CA ASP A 460 -15.88 31.00 34.71
C ASP A 460 -15.63 30.33 36.07
N SER A 461 -15.54 31.11 37.16
CA SER A 461 -15.37 30.53 38.49
C SER A 461 -16.62 29.76 38.90
N GLN A 462 -16.43 28.51 39.29
CA GLN A 462 -17.51 27.61 39.68
C GLN A 462 -17.02 26.62 40.73
N GLU A 463 -17.96 26.15 41.53
CA GLU A 463 -17.71 25.00 42.39
C GLU A 463 -17.54 23.75 41.53
N VAL A 464 -16.49 22.99 41.80
CA VAL A 464 -16.25 21.67 41.22
C VAL A 464 -16.80 20.66 42.21
N PRO A 465 -17.85 19.89 41.86
CA PRO A 465 -18.45 18.91 42.76
C PRO A 465 -17.51 17.71 42.98
N GLY A 466 -17.86 16.79 43.88
CA GLY A 466 -17.14 15.51 44.02
C GLY A 466 -17.41 14.52 42.87
N GLU A 467 -18.56 14.68 42.20
CA GLU A 467 -18.95 13.90 41.02
C GLU A 467 -19.62 14.79 39.97
N LEU A 468 -19.31 14.57 38.69
CA LEU A 468 -19.92 15.26 37.56
C LEU A 468 -20.29 14.25 36.48
N THR A 469 -21.57 14.17 36.12
CA THR A 469 -22.01 13.32 34.99
C THR A 469 -22.07 14.15 33.71
N VAL A 470 -21.24 13.78 32.73
CA VAL A 470 -21.22 14.39 31.40
C VAL A 470 -21.99 13.50 30.44
N THR A 471 -22.84 14.11 29.60
CA THR A 471 -23.60 13.41 28.56
C THR A 471 -23.04 13.73 27.18
N TYR A 472 -22.73 12.68 26.41
CA TYR A 472 -22.20 12.73 25.06
C TYR A 472 -23.31 12.54 24.03
N PRO A 473 -23.20 13.14 22.82
CA PRO A 473 -24.25 13.08 21.80
C PRO A 473 -24.51 11.67 21.27
N SER A 474 -23.47 10.82 21.23
CA SER A 474 -23.53 9.45 20.73
C SER A 474 -22.56 8.53 21.47
N VAL A 475 -22.70 7.22 21.23
CA VAL A 475 -21.75 6.19 21.65
C VAL A 475 -21.36 5.42 20.42
N ASN A 476 -20.07 5.35 20.15
CA ASN A 476 -19.49 4.43 19.19
C ASN A 476 -18.67 3.38 19.94
N PRO A 477 -18.54 2.16 19.39
CA PRO A 477 -17.55 1.21 19.86
C PRO A 477 -16.16 1.84 19.89
N PRO A 478 -15.30 1.46 20.86
CA PRO A 478 -13.89 1.84 20.84
C PRO A 478 -13.26 1.48 19.49
N ALA A 479 -12.29 2.27 19.04
CA ALA A 479 -11.50 1.89 17.88
C ALA A 479 -10.85 0.51 18.13
N SER A 480 -11.02 -0.40 17.19
CA SER A 480 -10.51 -1.77 17.27
C SER A 480 -9.78 -2.13 15.99
N TYR A 481 -9.04 -3.24 16.01
CA TYR A 481 -8.31 -3.72 14.84
C TYR A 481 -8.57 -5.20 14.59
N VAL A 482 -8.50 -5.60 13.33
CA VAL A 482 -8.46 -7.00 12.94
C VAL A 482 -7.04 -7.49 13.16
N LYS A 483 -6.86 -8.49 14.03
CA LYS A 483 -5.57 -9.15 14.22
C LYS A 483 -5.18 -9.82 12.89
N PRO A 484 -4.09 -9.39 12.22
CA PRO A 484 -3.67 -10.02 10.99
C PRO A 484 -3.22 -11.46 11.27
N PRO A 485 -3.37 -12.39 10.32
CA PRO A 485 -2.79 -13.72 10.46
C PRO A 485 -1.26 -13.63 10.55
N LYS A 486 -0.64 -14.44 11.41
CA LYS A 486 0.81 -14.62 11.42
C LYS A 486 1.22 -15.36 10.15
N LEU A 487 2.16 -14.79 9.39
CA LEU A 487 2.67 -15.40 8.16
C LEU A 487 3.94 -16.20 8.50
N GLU A 488 3.85 -17.52 8.47
CA GLU A 488 5.01 -18.44 8.59
C GLU A 488 5.77 -18.50 7.25
N LEU A 489 6.26 -17.36 6.77
CA LEU A 489 6.91 -17.20 5.46
C LEU A 489 8.28 -16.51 5.52
N THR A 490 8.75 -16.15 6.71
CA THR A 490 10.04 -15.46 6.93
C THR A 490 11.22 -16.16 6.26
N ASP A 491 11.26 -17.50 6.30
CA ASP A 491 12.33 -18.28 5.65
C ASP A 491 12.21 -18.36 4.12
N ARG A 492 11.08 -17.94 3.53
CA ARG A 492 10.80 -17.99 2.08
C ARG A 492 10.93 -16.63 1.39
N MET A 493 11.15 -15.57 2.16
CA MET A 493 11.23 -14.19 1.66
C MET A 493 12.67 -13.70 1.74
N VAL A 494 13.43 -13.99 0.69
CA VAL A 494 14.82 -13.56 0.58
C VAL A 494 14.88 -12.33 -0.32
N PRO A 495 15.35 -11.16 0.17
CA PRO A 495 15.61 -10.00 -0.67
C PRO A 495 16.64 -10.33 -1.76
N SER A 496 16.49 -9.75 -2.94
CA SER A 496 17.45 -9.88 -4.03
C SER A 496 18.69 -9.01 -3.78
N GLU A 497 19.84 -9.43 -4.32
CA GLU A 497 21.11 -8.70 -4.21
C GLU A 497 21.03 -7.26 -4.74
N ALA A 498 20.14 -7.00 -5.70
CA ALA A 498 19.99 -5.69 -6.35
C ALA A 498 19.28 -4.64 -5.47
N THR A 499 18.66 -5.05 -4.36
CA THR A 499 17.77 -4.20 -3.55
C THR A 499 18.16 -4.15 -2.09
N THR A 500 19.14 -4.93 -1.64
CA THR A 500 19.59 -4.92 -0.24
C THR A 500 21.06 -4.49 -0.10
N CYS A 501 21.35 -3.72 0.95
CA CYS A 501 22.73 -3.39 1.34
C CYS A 501 23.38 -4.49 2.20
N ARG A 502 22.70 -5.62 2.43
CA ARG A 502 23.19 -6.76 3.22
C ARG A 502 23.60 -7.92 2.31
N PRO A 503 24.64 -8.71 2.68
CA PRO A 503 24.96 -9.94 1.96
C PRO A 503 23.75 -10.89 1.89
N VAL A 504 23.38 -11.33 0.68
CA VAL A 504 22.32 -12.32 0.47
C VAL A 504 22.95 -13.70 0.39
N HIS A 505 22.68 -14.55 1.37
CA HIS A 505 23.03 -15.98 1.30
C HIS A 505 21.88 -16.74 0.63
N GLN A 506 21.84 -16.79 -0.70
CA GLN A 506 20.84 -17.58 -1.43
C GLN A 506 21.01 -19.08 -1.17
N ALA A 507 19.88 -19.79 -1.02
CA ALA A 507 19.83 -21.23 -1.27
C ALA A 507 20.15 -21.44 -2.76
N SER A 508 21.32 -21.98 -3.03
CA SER A 508 21.83 -22.30 -4.36
C SER A 508 20.76 -23.05 -5.17
N PHE A 509 20.41 -22.51 -6.34
CA PHE A 509 19.88 -23.32 -7.42
C PHE A 509 20.87 -24.45 -7.66
N GLU A 510 20.44 -25.70 -7.50
CA GLU A 510 21.22 -26.87 -7.88
C GLU A 510 21.66 -26.70 -9.33
N LYS A 511 22.95 -26.37 -9.51
CA LYS A 511 23.65 -26.53 -10.78
C LYS A 511 23.92 -28.01 -10.97
N GLU A 512 22.89 -28.78 -11.32
CA GLU A 512 23.10 -30.07 -11.96
C GLU A 512 22.21 -30.19 -13.20
N LEU A 513 22.81 -30.76 -14.25
CA LEU A 513 22.26 -31.12 -15.56
C LEU A 513 22.36 -30.08 -16.68
N VAL A 514 23.59 -29.78 -17.09
CA VAL A 514 23.93 -29.80 -18.53
C VAL A 514 25.16 -30.70 -18.67
N LYS A 515 25.03 -31.79 -19.44
CA LYS A 515 26.14 -32.64 -19.88
C LYS A 515 27.03 -31.90 -20.87
#